data_AF-A0A812QD77-F1
#
_entry.id   AF-A0A812QD77-F1
#
_cell.length_a   1.000
_cell.length_b   1.000
_cell.length_c   1.000
_cell.angle_alpha   90.00
_cell.angle_beta   90.00
_cell.angle_gamma   90.00
#
_symmetry.space_group_name_H-M   'P 1'
#
loop_
_entity.id
_entity.type
_entity.pdbx_description
1 polymer ?
#
loop_
_entity_poly.entity_id
_entity_poly.type
_entity_poly.pdbx_seq_one_letter_code
_entity_poly.pdbx_strand_id
1 'polypeptide(L)'
;MGRLVVLMGRGQHHSLVQAFFDCYVKPLPGWASSALEAIRQSPRSVVLPALRDLGEDWEIKGPNSHFDNIFTWEAETVQLYFDPEYVSWPFPVDQGNVLVFGSQWWQELGGYDRLMRGSSTLLLENIELSLRVHLCGGKFLPLNDSVVGFCHSHHGTLHHERGDMLYNQARIIEAWFGEWASEAMKHPRFADYTSGVSAVGDISETRALQGRLQCAGLGSFLDAYRLPLEILGLLPREVFGLREESAGLCLQEWNKDEWGLSKCDETATGQWFVHKNEDIQDGHLACCSGLGPWRNLHGSSSYCLDGRLGKPGPYGCIHRKPPNSQLWEVRDGLLISPEWGCLVPGSPVDVPREAQVQWSACRFSAPGGQAIEEQRFHAEAVAGTDKFRLLLATGQCLSASADSDARVPSLAPCQPEEESQHWRWAKPSLKLGLKPAAKTDICLDIDNGDSPLLYVCYSMEDVHAPYGVVNTNQALWLTPAGHLTQWGPVDTSFTNLCLDGSAPPLQHRRLGLLDCAEAHAQGVRWEKVGAHTPPQTEMVARQKGRRWQRLGLRVEG
;
A
#
# COMPACT_ATOMS: atom_id res chain seq x y z
N MET A 1 -16.67 -14.08 -7.80
CA MET A 1 -16.74 -14.22 -6.33
C MET A 1 -17.48 -15.51 -5.98
N GLY A 2 -16.82 -16.48 -5.37
CA GLY A 2 -17.46 -17.68 -4.82
C GLY A 2 -17.64 -17.55 -3.31
N ARG A 3 -18.49 -16.62 -2.86
CA ARG A 3 -18.89 -16.52 -1.44
C ARG A 3 -20.19 -17.31 -1.25
N LEU A 4 -20.25 -18.11 -0.18
CA LEU A 4 -21.50 -18.79 0.16
C LEU A 4 -22.45 -17.75 0.76
N VAL A 5 -23.57 -17.50 0.08
CA VAL A 5 -24.64 -16.66 0.61
C VAL A 5 -25.61 -17.54 1.38
N VAL A 6 -25.61 -17.42 2.70
CA VAL A 6 -26.59 -18.08 3.56
C VAL A 6 -27.73 -17.10 3.82
N LEU A 7 -28.92 -17.46 3.34
CA LEU A 7 -30.15 -16.71 3.54
C LEU A 7 -30.84 -17.21 4.82
N MET A 8 -30.98 -16.34 5.81
CA MET A 8 -31.58 -16.68 7.11
C MET A 8 -32.93 -15.96 7.34
N GLY A 9 -33.91 -16.67 7.90
CA GLY A 9 -35.24 -16.16 8.25
C GLY A 9 -36.40 -16.89 7.56
N ARG A 10 -37.57 -16.99 8.23
CA ARG A 10 -38.81 -17.58 7.67
C ARG A 10 -39.78 -16.48 7.25
N GLY A 11 -40.07 -16.40 5.95
CA GLY A 11 -41.14 -15.60 5.34
C GLY A 11 -41.33 -16.04 3.89
N GLN A 12 -42.58 -16.15 3.42
CA GLN A 12 -42.94 -16.98 2.26
C GLN A 12 -42.23 -16.71 0.93
N HIS A 13 -41.51 -15.60 0.73
CA HIS A 13 -40.69 -15.40 -0.49
C HIS A 13 -39.40 -14.56 -0.32
N HIS A 14 -38.99 -14.14 0.90
CA HIS A 14 -37.78 -13.33 1.12
C HIS A 14 -37.09 -13.66 2.46
N SER A 15 -35.77 -13.80 2.46
CA SER A 15 -34.96 -13.92 3.67
C SER A 15 -34.82 -12.57 4.37
N LEU A 16 -34.79 -12.58 5.70
CA LEU A 16 -34.65 -11.36 6.51
C LEU A 16 -33.18 -10.92 6.63
N VAL A 17 -32.25 -11.88 6.53
CA VAL A 17 -30.81 -11.66 6.68
C VAL A 17 -30.03 -12.35 5.57
N GLN A 18 -28.94 -11.71 5.15
CA GLN A 18 -27.93 -12.23 4.23
C GLN A 18 -26.60 -12.35 4.99
N ALA A 19 -26.04 -13.55 5.06
CA ALA A 19 -24.70 -13.79 5.57
C ALA A 19 -23.78 -14.26 4.45
N PHE A 20 -22.62 -13.66 4.33
CA PHE A 20 -21.57 -13.99 3.39
C PHE A 20 -20.44 -14.69 4.16
N PHE A 21 -20.00 -15.83 3.63
CA PHE A 21 -18.90 -16.61 4.18
C PHE A 21 -17.87 -16.93 3.10
N ASP A 22 -16.60 -16.80 3.46
CA ASP A 22 -15.51 -17.48 2.76
C ASP A 22 -15.63 -19.00 2.87
N CYS A 23 -14.99 -19.73 1.96
CA CYS A 23 -15.14 -21.19 1.86
C CYS A 23 -14.33 -21.99 2.89
N TYR A 24 -13.52 -21.36 3.72
CA TYR A 24 -12.62 -21.98 4.71
C TYR A 24 -12.90 -21.48 6.13
N VAL A 25 -14.18 -21.45 6.50
CA VAL A 25 -14.68 -21.01 7.81
C VAL A 25 -15.53 -22.08 8.52
N LYS A 26 -15.57 -22.01 9.84
CA LYS A 26 -16.35 -22.90 10.73
C LYS A 26 -17.15 -22.05 11.73
N PRO A 27 -18.41 -21.70 11.43
CA PRO A 27 -19.27 -20.99 12.37
C PRO A 27 -19.49 -21.83 13.65
N LEU A 28 -19.26 -21.25 14.83
CA LEU A 28 -19.40 -21.96 16.12
C LEU A 28 -20.84 -21.93 16.65
N PRO A 29 -21.25 -22.89 17.48
CA PRO A 29 -22.60 -22.89 18.07
C PRO A 29 -22.96 -21.53 18.71
N GLY A 30 -24.13 -20.99 18.38
CA GLY A 30 -24.62 -19.70 18.89
C GLY A 30 -24.31 -18.47 18.02
N TRP A 31 -23.40 -18.57 17.04
CA TRP A 31 -22.97 -17.43 16.22
C TRP A 31 -24.15 -16.64 15.61
N ALA A 32 -25.13 -17.36 15.05
CA ALA A 32 -26.25 -16.77 14.33
C ALA A 32 -27.22 -16.02 15.25
N SER A 33 -27.48 -16.53 16.46
CA SER A 33 -28.46 -15.93 17.37
C SER A 33 -28.06 -14.51 17.78
N SER A 34 -26.79 -14.31 18.14
CA SER A 34 -26.25 -12.99 18.47
C SER A 34 -26.27 -12.04 17.27
N ALA A 35 -25.87 -12.52 16.09
CA ALA A 35 -25.88 -11.73 14.86
C ALA A 35 -27.30 -11.27 14.44
N LEU A 36 -28.28 -12.17 14.53
CA LEU A 36 -29.69 -11.87 14.22
C LEU A 36 -30.29 -10.85 15.19
N GLU A 37 -30.00 -10.96 16.48
CA GLU A 37 -30.49 -10.00 17.47
C GLU A 37 -29.86 -8.62 17.27
N ALA A 38 -28.56 -8.55 16.97
CA ALA A 38 -27.88 -7.29 16.67
C ALA A 38 -28.47 -6.59 15.44
N ILE A 39 -28.75 -7.33 14.35
CA ILE A 39 -29.41 -6.77 13.16
C ILE A 39 -30.83 -6.30 13.48
N ARG A 40 -31.57 -7.04 14.31
CA ARG A 40 -32.92 -6.65 14.74
C ARG A 40 -32.91 -5.32 15.50
N GLN A 41 -31.93 -5.12 16.37
CA GLN A 41 -31.77 -3.88 17.15
C GLN A 41 -31.21 -2.72 16.30
N SER A 42 -30.40 -3.02 15.29
CA SER A 42 -29.75 -2.05 14.42
C SER A 42 -29.86 -2.44 12.94
N PRO A 43 -31.01 -2.20 12.28
CA PRO A 43 -31.26 -2.73 10.92
C PRO A 43 -30.29 -2.23 9.83
N ARG A 44 -29.68 -1.06 10.02
CA ARG A 44 -28.66 -0.48 9.12
C ARG A 44 -27.22 -0.76 9.58
N SER A 45 -26.97 -1.93 10.15
CA SER A 45 -25.61 -2.37 10.49
C SER A 45 -25.14 -3.55 9.65
N VAL A 46 -23.83 -3.67 9.56
CA VAL A 46 -23.11 -4.87 9.09
C VAL A 46 -22.50 -5.53 10.31
N VAL A 47 -22.96 -6.73 10.65
CA VAL A 47 -22.41 -7.49 11.76
C VAL A 47 -21.14 -8.20 11.31
N LEU A 48 -20.08 -8.06 12.11
CA LEU A 48 -18.79 -8.71 11.95
C LEU A 48 -18.60 -9.72 13.11
N PRO A 49 -18.76 -11.03 12.85
CA PRO A 49 -18.46 -12.05 13.86
C PRO A 49 -16.97 -12.03 14.25
N ALA A 50 -16.66 -12.35 15.50
CA ALA A 50 -15.30 -12.56 15.95
C ALA A 50 -14.67 -13.77 15.25
N LEU A 51 -13.55 -13.55 14.57
CA LEU A 51 -12.78 -14.60 13.93
C LEU A 51 -11.80 -15.25 14.91
N ARG A 52 -11.75 -16.58 14.89
CA ARG A 52 -10.81 -17.40 15.65
C ARG A 52 -9.95 -18.21 14.69
N ASP A 53 -8.66 -18.33 15.00
CA ASP A 53 -7.76 -19.17 14.22
C ASP A 53 -8.25 -20.62 14.21
N LEU A 54 -8.42 -21.16 13.01
CA LEU A 54 -8.83 -22.53 12.76
C LEU A 54 -7.64 -23.29 12.17
N GLY A 55 -7.17 -24.32 12.86
CA GLY A 55 -6.12 -25.21 12.36
C GLY A 55 -6.63 -26.04 11.19
N GLU A 56 -5.69 -26.66 10.46
CA GLU A 56 -6.00 -27.60 9.37
C GLU A 56 -6.79 -28.83 9.86
N ASP A 57 -6.70 -29.15 11.15
CA ASP A 57 -7.50 -30.15 11.84
C ASP A 57 -8.93 -29.70 12.15
N TRP A 58 -9.33 -28.51 11.70
CA TRP A 58 -10.63 -27.88 11.96
C TRP A 58 -10.89 -27.63 13.45
N GLU A 59 -9.84 -27.57 14.26
CA GLU A 59 -9.89 -27.21 15.67
C GLU A 59 -9.45 -25.76 15.89
N ILE A 60 -10.04 -25.10 16.89
CA ILE A 60 -9.69 -23.71 17.21
C ILE A 60 -8.30 -23.66 17.84
N LYS A 61 -7.41 -22.85 17.26
CA LYS A 61 -6.01 -22.69 17.69
C LYS A 61 -5.82 -21.31 18.32
N GLY A 62 -5.88 -21.24 19.65
CA GLY A 62 -5.48 -20.03 20.37
C GLY A 62 -6.49 -18.86 20.31
N PRO A 63 -6.08 -17.68 20.80
CA PRO A 63 -6.94 -16.50 20.87
C PRO A 63 -7.23 -15.92 19.47
N ASN A 64 -8.10 -14.91 19.41
CA ASN A 64 -8.40 -14.18 18.19
C ASN A 64 -7.11 -13.67 17.53
N SER A 65 -6.81 -14.06 16.29
CA SER A 65 -5.96 -13.22 15.44
C SER A 65 -6.85 -12.06 14.98
N HIS A 66 -6.53 -10.83 15.38
CA HIS A 66 -7.16 -9.64 14.83
C HIS A 66 -6.11 -8.92 14.01
N PHE A 67 -6.27 -8.99 12.70
CA PHE A 67 -5.62 -8.07 11.78
C PHE A 67 -6.70 -7.11 11.29
N ASP A 68 -6.57 -5.84 11.60
CA ASP A 68 -7.53 -4.86 11.17
C ASP A 68 -7.09 -4.21 9.87
N ASN A 69 -8.05 -3.79 9.05
CA ASN A 69 -7.74 -3.15 7.78
C ASN A 69 -7.94 -1.63 7.88
N ILE A 70 -7.02 -0.90 7.28
CA ILE A 70 -7.19 0.49 6.91
C ILE A 70 -6.92 0.66 5.42
N PHE A 71 -7.22 1.83 4.87
CA PHE A 71 -6.81 2.18 3.52
C PHE A 71 -5.88 3.39 3.48
N THR A 72 -5.01 3.43 2.47
CA THR A 72 -4.19 4.60 2.14
C THR A 72 -4.92 5.55 1.21
N TRP A 73 -4.37 6.74 0.99
CA TRP A 73 -4.95 7.72 0.06
C TRP A 73 -4.99 7.26 -1.41
N GLU A 74 -4.36 6.13 -1.72
CA GLU A 74 -4.38 5.46 -3.01
C GLU A 74 -5.40 4.31 -3.05
N ALA A 75 -6.31 4.23 -2.06
CA ALA A 75 -7.28 3.14 -1.89
C ALA A 75 -6.61 1.75 -1.83
N GLU A 76 -5.41 1.67 -1.27
CA GLU A 76 -4.72 0.41 -0.99
C GLU A 76 -5.07 -0.07 0.42
N THR A 77 -5.32 -1.37 0.59
CA THR A 77 -5.55 -1.91 1.94
C THR A 77 -4.22 -2.14 2.65
N VAL A 78 -4.16 -1.70 3.90
CA VAL A 78 -3.07 -1.98 4.83
C VAL A 78 -3.64 -2.84 5.95
N GLN A 79 -3.06 -4.03 6.11
CA GLN A 79 -3.33 -4.90 7.25
C GLN A 79 -2.49 -4.44 8.43
N LEU A 80 -3.15 -4.29 9.58
CA LEU A 80 -2.53 -3.86 10.81
C LEU A 80 -2.74 -4.95 11.85
N TYR A 81 -1.64 -5.41 12.45
CA TYR A 81 -1.70 -6.41 13.50
C TYR A 81 -1.75 -5.72 14.85
N PHE A 82 -2.88 -5.81 15.53
CA PHE A 82 -3.05 -5.27 16.88
C PHE A 82 -3.52 -6.34 17.84
N ASP A 83 -3.14 -6.17 19.10
CA ASP A 83 -3.65 -7.00 20.18
C ASP A 83 -5.00 -6.41 20.64
N PRO A 84 -6.13 -7.14 20.49
CA PRO A 84 -7.46 -6.64 20.81
C PRO A 84 -7.68 -6.39 22.31
N GLU A 85 -6.75 -6.82 23.18
CA GLU A 85 -6.72 -6.43 24.60
C GLU A 85 -6.41 -4.93 24.78
N TYR A 86 -5.64 -4.33 23.87
CA TYR A 86 -5.14 -2.96 23.96
C TYR A 86 -5.86 -2.00 23.01
N VAL A 87 -6.34 -2.53 21.88
CA VAL A 87 -7.05 -1.77 20.85
C VAL A 87 -8.47 -2.30 20.70
N SER A 88 -9.46 -1.53 21.11
CA SER A 88 -10.88 -1.84 20.92
C SER A 88 -11.57 -0.74 20.12
N TRP A 89 -11.14 -0.51 18.89
CA TRP A 89 -11.78 0.43 17.99
C TRP A 89 -12.36 -0.33 16.79
N PRO A 90 -13.56 0.02 16.29
CA PRO A 90 -14.00 -0.51 15.01
C PRO A 90 -13.03 0.03 13.96
N PHE A 91 -12.28 -0.83 13.30
CA PHE A 91 -11.40 -0.38 12.25
C PHE A 91 -12.17 -0.01 10.98
N PRO A 92 -11.63 0.95 10.20
CA PRO A 92 -12.35 1.60 9.12
C PRO A 92 -12.70 0.69 7.94
N VAL A 93 -11.98 -0.42 7.77
CA VAL A 93 -12.16 -1.33 6.63
C VAL A 93 -12.43 -2.74 7.13
N ASP A 94 -13.44 -3.39 6.56
CA ASP A 94 -13.77 -4.77 6.92
C ASP A 94 -12.77 -5.80 6.36
N GLN A 95 -12.67 -6.94 7.04
CA GLN A 95 -11.82 -8.06 6.59
C GLN A 95 -12.44 -8.84 5.41
N GLY A 96 -13.75 -8.72 5.19
CA GLY A 96 -14.47 -9.35 4.08
C GLY A 96 -14.76 -10.83 4.23
N ASN A 97 -14.18 -11.51 5.23
CA ASN A 97 -14.28 -12.96 5.35
C ASN A 97 -15.67 -13.45 5.78
N VAL A 98 -16.29 -12.73 6.73
CA VAL A 98 -17.64 -13.02 7.21
C VAL A 98 -18.40 -11.72 7.44
N LEU A 99 -19.50 -11.54 6.71
CA LEU A 99 -20.33 -10.33 6.79
C LEU A 99 -21.80 -10.72 6.92
N VAL A 100 -22.53 -10.09 7.86
CA VAL A 100 -23.96 -10.37 8.05
C VAL A 100 -24.77 -9.08 7.98
N PHE A 101 -25.80 -9.06 7.12
CA PHE A 101 -26.63 -7.90 6.81
C PHE A 101 -28.12 -8.20 7.01
N GLY A 102 -28.89 -7.20 7.42
CA GLY A 102 -30.32 -7.19 7.14
C GLY A 102 -30.55 -7.17 5.62
N SER A 103 -31.40 -8.04 5.09
CA SER A 103 -31.63 -8.15 3.64
C SER A 103 -32.12 -6.85 3.01
N GLN A 104 -32.99 -6.12 3.72
CA GLN A 104 -33.47 -4.81 3.27
C GLN A 104 -32.32 -3.82 3.17
N TRP A 105 -31.41 -3.79 4.16
CA TRP A 105 -30.28 -2.88 4.14
C TRP A 105 -29.31 -3.21 3.00
N TRP A 106 -29.02 -4.48 2.75
CA TRP A 106 -28.21 -4.90 1.59
C TRP A 106 -28.82 -4.44 0.26
N GLN A 107 -30.14 -4.54 0.11
CA GLN A 107 -30.86 -4.06 -1.07
C GLN A 107 -30.84 -2.53 -1.17
N GLU A 108 -31.01 -1.82 -0.06
CA GLU A 108 -30.88 -0.35 0.00
C GLU A 108 -29.48 0.10 -0.42
N LEU A 109 -28.43 -0.64 -0.06
CA LEU A 109 -27.03 -0.43 -0.46
C LEU A 109 -26.72 -0.80 -1.92
N GLY A 110 -27.64 -1.47 -2.63
CA GLY A 110 -27.42 -1.90 -4.01
C GLY A 110 -26.45 -3.07 -4.18
N GLY A 111 -26.07 -3.75 -3.10
CA GLY A 111 -25.05 -4.80 -3.10
C GLY A 111 -23.62 -4.27 -3.29
N TYR A 112 -22.74 -5.02 -3.96
CA TYR A 112 -21.41 -4.54 -4.37
C TYR A 112 -21.48 -3.72 -5.67
N ASP A 113 -20.47 -2.87 -5.91
CA ASP A 113 -20.27 -2.27 -7.24
C ASP A 113 -19.98 -3.34 -8.30
N ARG A 114 -20.91 -3.48 -9.25
CA ARG A 114 -20.86 -4.52 -10.29
C ARG A 114 -19.86 -4.25 -11.40
N LEU A 115 -19.36 -3.02 -11.49
CA LEU A 115 -18.39 -2.61 -12.50
C LEU A 115 -16.96 -2.69 -12.00
N MET A 116 -16.74 -3.04 -10.72
CA MET A 116 -15.42 -3.48 -10.25
C MET A 116 -15.00 -4.75 -11.01
N ARG A 117 -13.72 -4.82 -11.36
CA ARG A 117 -13.15 -5.88 -12.20
C ARG A 117 -12.34 -6.88 -11.39
N GLY A 118 -12.17 -8.08 -11.94
CA GLY A 118 -11.43 -9.17 -11.31
C GLY A 118 -12.27 -9.96 -10.31
N SER A 119 -12.03 -11.27 -10.24
CA SER A 119 -12.71 -12.17 -9.29
C SER A 119 -12.00 -12.27 -7.93
N SER A 120 -10.84 -11.61 -7.83
CA SER A 120 -9.79 -11.76 -6.82
C SER A 120 -9.44 -10.47 -6.11
N THR A 121 -10.31 -9.46 -6.13
CA THR A 121 -10.08 -8.11 -5.57
C THR A 121 -9.90 -8.03 -4.06
N LEU A 122 -9.71 -9.18 -3.39
CA LEU A 122 -9.73 -9.36 -1.95
C LEU A 122 -9.17 -8.11 -1.29
N LEU A 123 -10.04 -7.43 -0.54
CA LEU A 123 -9.84 -6.20 0.23
C LEU A 123 -10.25 -4.87 -0.47
N LEU A 124 -10.23 -4.73 -1.80
CA LEU A 124 -10.71 -3.49 -2.45
C LEU A 124 -12.23 -3.34 -2.38
N GLU A 125 -12.98 -4.43 -2.58
CA GLU A 125 -14.44 -4.41 -2.37
C GLU A 125 -14.80 -4.14 -0.91
N ASN A 126 -13.90 -4.47 0.02
CA ASN A 126 -14.08 -4.19 1.44
C ASN A 126 -13.86 -2.70 1.73
N ILE A 127 -12.86 -2.05 1.12
CA ILE A 127 -12.70 -0.58 1.20
C ILE A 127 -13.97 0.11 0.67
N GLU A 128 -14.41 -0.28 -0.53
CA GLU A 128 -15.58 0.30 -1.18
C GLU A 128 -16.83 0.15 -0.31
N LEU A 129 -17.09 -1.08 0.16
CA LEU A 129 -18.24 -1.38 1.00
C LEU A 129 -18.16 -0.66 2.34
N SER A 130 -16.97 -0.55 2.93
CA SER A 130 -16.77 0.11 4.22
C SER A 130 -17.04 1.61 4.15
N LEU A 131 -16.54 2.27 3.10
CA LEU A 131 -16.87 3.66 2.79
C LEU A 131 -18.36 3.82 2.55
N ARG A 132 -18.95 2.96 1.71
CA ARG A 132 -20.37 2.98 1.38
C ARG A 132 -21.26 2.86 2.62
N VAL A 133 -21.01 1.87 3.47
CA VAL A 133 -21.77 1.63 4.70
C VAL A 133 -21.68 2.84 5.62
N HIS A 134 -20.47 3.32 5.90
CA HIS A 134 -20.25 4.42 6.84
C HIS A 134 -20.87 5.73 6.33
N LEU A 135 -20.55 6.11 5.09
CA LEU A 135 -20.98 7.37 4.51
C LEU A 135 -22.50 7.40 4.27
N CYS A 136 -23.13 6.26 4.02
CA CYS A 136 -24.58 6.19 3.78
C CYS A 136 -25.42 5.91 5.04
N GLY A 137 -24.87 6.17 6.24
CA GLY A 137 -25.60 6.13 7.51
C GLY A 137 -25.75 4.75 8.13
N GLY A 138 -24.93 3.79 7.71
CA GLY A 138 -24.78 2.49 8.36
C GLY A 138 -23.59 2.45 9.32
N LYS A 139 -23.37 1.29 9.94
CA LYS A 139 -22.22 1.04 10.83
C LYS A 139 -21.80 -0.43 10.83
N PHE A 140 -20.53 -0.68 11.10
CA PHE A 140 -20.04 -2.02 11.43
C PHE A 140 -20.25 -2.33 12.91
N LEU A 141 -20.68 -3.54 13.21
CA LEU A 141 -20.91 -4.04 14.57
C LEU A 141 -20.07 -5.30 14.79
N PRO A 142 -18.84 -5.18 15.33
CA PRO A 142 -18.09 -6.34 15.79
C PRO A 142 -18.79 -7.00 16.98
N LEU A 143 -18.99 -8.32 16.91
CA LEU A 143 -19.66 -9.10 17.95
C LEU A 143 -18.73 -10.19 18.50
N ASN A 144 -18.26 -9.99 19.73
CA ASN A 144 -17.35 -10.93 20.41
C ASN A 144 -18.02 -12.26 20.78
N ASP A 145 -19.35 -12.27 20.92
CA ASP A 145 -20.16 -13.44 21.27
C ASP A 145 -20.67 -14.20 20.02
N SER A 146 -20.53 -13.62 18.82
CA SER A 146 -20.76 -14.31 17.56
C SER A 146 -19.43 -14.79 17.00
N VAL A 147 -19.13 -16.10 17.11
CA VAL A 147 -17.78 -16.61 16.81
C VAL A 147 -17.77 -17.50 15.57
N VAL A 148 -16.80 -17.25 14.68
CA VAL A 148 -16.55 -18.05 13.48
C VAL A 148 -15.07 -18.42 13.41
N GLY A 149 -14.76 -19.72 13.31
CA GLY A 149 -13.40 -20.17 13.03
C GLY A 149 -13.01 -19.86 11.59
N PHE A 150 -11.78 -19.42 11.35
CA PHE A 150 -11.26 -19.05 10.03
C PHE A 150 -9.89 -19.71 9.80
N CYS A 151 -9.75 -20.45 8.70
CA CYS A 151 -8.53 -21.20 8.41
C CYS A 151 -7.60 -20.39 7.49
N HIS A 152 -6.61 -19.73 8.10
CA HIS A 152 -5.63 -18.91 7.39
C HIS A 152 -4.80 -19.69 6.36
N SER A 153 -4.45 -20.95 6.62
CA SER A 153 -3.62 -21.76 5.71
C SER A 153 -4.32 -22.11 4.40
N HIS A 154 -5.66 -22.05 4.36
CA HIS A 154 -6.47 -22.25 3.17
C HIS A 154 -6.90 -20.94 2.49
N HIS A 155 -6.55 -19.79 3.07
CA HIS A 155 -6.72 -18.50 2.42
C HIS A 155 -5.72 -18.38 1.25
N GLY A 156 -6.15 -18.83 0.07
CA GLY A 156 -5.33 -18.75 -1.14
C GLY A 156 -5.04 -17.31 -1.54
N THR A 157 -3.81 -17.04 -1.98
CA THR A 157 -3.48 -15.78 -2.68
C THR A 157 -4.10 -15.82 -4.07
N LEU A 158 -5.30 -15.28 -4.23
CA LEU A 158 -5.85 -15.12 -5.57
C LEU A 158 -4.97 -14.16 -6.37
N HIS A 159 -4.62 -14.51 -7.60
CA HIS A 159 -3.90 -13.63 -8.51
C HIS A 159 -4.81 -12.44 -8.83
N HIS A 160 -4.35 -11.22 -8.54
CA HIS A 160 -5.03 -10.02 -9.01
C HIS A 160 -4.43 -9.63 -10.36
N GLU A 161 -5.16 -8.89 -11.18
CA GLU A 161 -4.57 -8.22 -12.33
C GLU A 161 -4.31 -6.77 -11.92
N ARG A 162 -3.07 -6.26 -12.08
CA ARG A 162 -2.74 -4.87 -11.71
C ARG A 162 -3.69 -3.88 -12.38
N GLY A 163 -4.05 -4.12 -13.63
CA GLY A 163 -5.00 -3.29 -14.38
C GLY A 163 -6.36 -3.21 -13.68
N ASP A 164 -6.89 -4.35 -13.24
CA ASP A 164 -8.15 -4.42 -12.51
C ASP A 164 -8.03 -3.81 -11.11
N MET A 165 -6.91 -4.02 -10.41
CA MET A 165 -6.64 -3.39 -9.12
C MET A 165 -6.60 -1.87 -9.23
N LEU A 166 -5.78 -1.31 -10.12
CA LEU A 166 -5.66 0.14 -10.32
C LEU A 166 -6.98 0.73 -10.80
N TYR A 167 -7.72 0.00 -11.64
CA TYR A 167 -9.07 0.39 -12.07
C TYR A 167 -10.02 0.47 -10.88
N ASN A 168 -10.04 -0.54 -10.02
CA ASN A 168 -10.89 -0.57 -8.83
C ASN A 168 -10.49 0.51 -7.82
N GLN A 169 -9.19 0.73 -7.59
CA GLN A 169 -8.68 1.81 -6.73
C GLN A 169 -9.10 3.18 -7.24
N ALA A 170 -8.83 3.47 -8.51
CA ALA A 170 -9.22 4.73 -9.15
C ALA A 170 -10.75 4.92 -9.11
N ARG A 171 -11.50 3.84 -9.31
CA ARG A 171 -12.96 3.85 -9.21
C ARG A 171 -13.48 4.12 -7.79
N ILE A 172 -12.87 3.54 -6.76
CA ILE A 172 -13.19 3.83 -5.36
C ILE A 172 -12.91 5.30 -5.03
N ILE A 173 -11.75 5.81 -5.46
CA ILE A 173 -11.35 7.20 -5.27
C ILE A 173 -12.38 8.14 -5.91
N GLU A 174 -12.70 7.94 -7.19
CA GLU A 174 -13.67 8.78 -7.91
C GLU A 174 -15.09 8.67 -7.35
N ALA A 175 -15.48 7.49 -6.83
CA ALA A 175 -16.80 7.27 -6.25
C ALA A 175 -16.93 7.91 -4.86
N TRP A 176 -15.95 7.78 -3.98
CA TRP A 176 -16.13 8.01 -2.54
C TRP A 176 -15.26 9.11 -1.94
N PHE A 177 -14.19 9.54 -2.61
CA PHE A 177 -13.27 10.52 -2.03
C PHE A 177 -13.75 11.97 -2.22
N GLY A 178 -14.75 12.19 -3.06
CA GLY A 178 -15.38 13.51 -3.24
C GLY A 178 -14.37 14.57 -3.69
N GLU A 179 -14.30 15.70 -2.99
CA GLU A 179 -13.35 16.80 -3.28
C GLU A 179 -11.88 16.32 -3.28
N TRP A 180 -11.57 15.25 -2.55
CA TRP A 180 -10.22 14.70 -2.45
C TRP A 180 -9.81 13.82 -3.64
N ALA A 181 -10.75 13.35 -4.45
CA ALA A 181 -10.48 12.41 -5.53
C ALA A 181 -9.38 12.91 -6.48
N SER A 182 -9.46 14.18 -6.90
CA SER A 182 -8.47 14.77 -7.82
C SER A 182 -7.04 14.78 -7.28
N GLU A 183 -6.85 14.89 -5.96
CA GLU A 183 -5.53 14.92 -5.33
C GLU A 183 -4.99 13.50 -5.12
N ALA A 184 -5.85 12.56 -4.68
CA ALA A 184 -5.51 11.14 -4.62
C ALA A 184 -5.07 10.60 -6.00
N MET A 185 -5.77 11.00 -7.06
CA MET A 185 -5.47 10.61 -8.44
C MET A 185 -4.15 11.19 -8.98
N LYS A 186 -3.56 12.23 -8.35
CA LYS A 186 -2.21 12.70 -8.72
C LYS A 186 -1.11 11.70 -8.31
N HIS A 187 -1.44 10.70 -7.49
CA HIS A 187 -0.48 9.67 -7.16
C HIS A 187 0.00 9.01 -8.46
N PRO A 188 1.31 8.82 -8.66
CA PRO A 188 1.82 8.44 -9.97
C PRO A 188 1.35 7.08 -10.51
N ARG A 189 0.95 6.16 -9.62
CA ARG A 189 0.30 4.91 -10.02
C ARG A 189 -1.00 5.09 -10.83
N PHE A 190 -1.63 6.26 -10.73
CA PHE A 190 -2.83 6.62 -11.49
C PHE A 190 -2.53 7.51 -12.70
N ALA A 191 -1.26 7.64 -13.10
CA ALA A 191 -0.85 8.47 -14.24
C ALA A 191 -1.62 8.16 -15.53
N ASP A 192 -1.92 6.89 -15.80
CA ASP A 192 -2.70 6.52 -16.99
C ASP A 192 -4.14 7.07 -16.95
N TYR A 193 -4.72 7.25 -15.76
CA TYR A 193 -6.05 7.83 -15.59
C TYR A 193 -6.01 9.36 -15.71
N THR A 194 -5.01 10.01 -15.08
CA THR A 194 -4.84 11.47 -15.17
C THR A 194 -4.43 11.94 -16.56
N SER A 195 -3.69 11.13 -17.32
CA SER A 195 -3.30 11.40 -18.70
C SER A 195 -4.39 11.02 -19.72
N GLY A 196 -5.53 10.48 -19.29
CA GLY A 196 -6.65 10.08 -20.14
C GLY A 196 -6.41 8.83 -20.98
N VAL A 197 -5.37 8.05 -20.69
CA VAL A 197 -5.11 6.76 -21.35
C VAL A 197 -6.08 5.67 -20.84
N SER A 198 -6.39 5.71 -19.55
CA SER A 198 -7.36 4.85 -18.87
C SER A 198 -8.53 5.67 -18.33
N ALA A 199 -9.67 5.01 -18.11
CA ALA A 199 -10.87 5.63 -17.53
C ALA A 199 -11.45 4.75 -16.41
N VAL A 200 -12.03 5.40 -15.40
CA VAL A 200 -12.62 4.75 -14.20
C VAL A 200 -13.99 4.08 -14.43
N GLY A 201 -14.48 4.10 -15.67
CA GLY A 201 -15.79 3.59 -16.05
C GLY A 201 -16.95 4.49 -15.58
N ASP A 202 -18.20 4.02 -15.77
CA ASP A 202 -19.39 4.76 -15.34
C ASP A 202 -19.62 4.63 -13.83
N ILE A 203 -19.84 5.75 -13.14
CA ILE A 203 -20.14 5.82 -11.70
C ILE A 203 -21.54 6.39 -11.40
N SER A 204 -22.41 6.42 -12.42
CA SER A 204 -23.78 6.94 -12.32
C SER A 204 -24.63 6.23 -11.27
N GLU A 205 -24.55 4.89 -11.19
CA GLU A 205 -25.28 4.09 -10.19
C GLU A 205 -24.85 4.44 -8.76
N THR A 206 -23.54 4.58 -8.54
CA THR A 206 -22.99 4.96 -7.22
C THR A 206 -23.42 6.38 -6.83
N ARG A 207 -23.40 7.33 -7.77
CA ARG A 207 -23.90 8.70 -7.53
C ARG A 207 -25.40 8.73 -7.24
N ALA A 208 -26.20 7.92 -7.93
CA ALA A 208 -27.63 7.80 -7.69
C ALA A 208 -27.92 7.20 -6.31
N LEU A 209 -27.15 6.20 -5.89
CA LEU A 209 -27.19 5.65 -4.54
C LEU A 209 -26.85 6.71 -3.48
N GLN A 210 -25.77 7.46 -3.69
CA GLN A 210 -25.36 8.55 -2.80
C GLN A 210 -26.46 9.58 -2.61
N GLY A 211 -27.12 9.99 -3.70
CA GLY A 211 -28.27 10.89 -3.65
C GLY A 211 -29.48 10.29 -2.94
N ARG A 212 -29.84 9.03 -3.23
CA ARG A 212 -31.00 8.36 -2.61
C ARG A 212 -30.84 8.15 -1.11
N LEU A 213 -29.64 7.76 -0.66
CA LEU A 213 -29.35 7.51 0.76
C LEU A 213 -28.85 8.75 1.50
N GLN A 214 -28.69 9.88 0.80
CA GLN A 214 -28.16 11.13 1.38
C GLN A 214 -26.80 10.92 2.06
N CYS A 215 -25.89 10.21 1.37
CA CYS A 215 -24.62 9.84 1.96
C CYS A 215 -23.75 11.07 2.25
N ALA A 216 -23.01 11.01 3.36
CA ALA A 216 -22.03 12.01 3.75
C ALA A 216 -20.80 11.97 2.82
N GLY A 217 -20.00 13.04 2.83
CA GLY A 217 -18.69 13.06 2.16
C GLY A 217 -17.59 12.40 3.00
N LEU A 218 -16.47 12.08 2.36
CA LEU A 218 -15.32 11.35 2.95
C LEU A 218 -14.89 11.89 4.32
N GLY A 219 -14.94 13.20 4.56
CA GLY A 219 -14.48 13.73 5.84
C GLY A 219 -15.32 13.30 7.07
N SER A 220 -16.56 12.83 6.91
CA SER A 220 -17.28 12.15 7.99
C SER A 220 -16.58 10.87 8.45
N PHE A 221 -16.04 10.12 7.49
CA PHE A 221 -15.25 8.92 7.77
C PHE A 221 -13.91 9.28 8.43
N LEU A 222 -13.22 10.31 7.92
CA LEU A 222 -11.95 10.77 8.47
C LEU A 222 -12.10 11.29 9.89
N ASP A 223 -13.20 11.97 10.22
CA ASP A 223 -13.49 12.42 11.58
C ASP A 223 -13.74 11.23 12.53
N ALA A 224 -14.47 10.21 12.07
CA ALA A 224 -14.78 9.03 12.87
C ALA A 224 -13.55 8.15 13.17
N TYR A 225 -12.62 8.05 12.22
CA TYR A 225 -11.41 7.22 12.32
C TYR A 225 -10.13 8.05 12.43
N ARG A 226 -10.24 9.29 12.92
CA ARG A 226 -9.13 10.25 12.98
C ARG A 226 -7.92 9.71 13.76
N LEU A 227 -8.16 9.21 14.97
CA LEU A 227 -7.09 8.76 15.87
C LEU A 227 -6.20 7.66 15.24
N PRO A 228 -6.73 6.53 14.75
CA PRO A 228 -5.88 5.52 14.10
C PRO A 228 -5.18 6.05 12.83
N LEU A 229 -5.83 6.93 12.06
CA LEU A 229 -5.22 7.58 10.89
C LEU A 229 -4.05 8.50 11.28
N GLU A 230 -4.16 9.25 12.37
CA GLU A 230 -3.09 10.10 12.90
C GLU A 230 -1.91 9.26 13.41
N ILE A 231 -2.18 8.20 14.18
CA ILE A 231 -1.16 7.30 14.72
C ILE A 231 -0.32 6.68 13.60
N LEU A 232 -0.96 6.25 12.51
CA LEU A 232 -0.27 5.63 11.37
C LEU A 232 0.43 6.64 10.44
N GLY A 233 0.31 7.94 10.70
CA GLY A 233 0.86 8.99 9.84
C GLY A 233 0.10 9.18 8.53
N LEU A 234 -1.16 8.72 8.45
CA LEU A 234 -2.04 8.92 7.30
C LEU A 234 -2.74 10.27 7.34
N LEU A 235 -2.97 10.84 8.53
CA LEU A 235 -3.40 12.23 8.73
C LEU A 235 -2.34 13.04 9.51
N PRO A 236 -1.11 13.19 8.99
CA PRO A 236 -0.03 13.82 9.72
C PRO A 236 -0.24 15.34 9.78
N ARG A 237 0.25 16.00 10.84
CA ARG A 237 0.21 17.48 10.95
C ARG A 237 1.15 18.15 9.94
N GLU A 238 2.27 17.49 9.67
CA GLU A 238 3.34 17.95 8.81
C GLU A 238 3.96 16.76 8.07
N VAL A 239 4.31 16.97 6.81
CA VAL A 239 5.15 16.09 5.98
C VAL A 239 6.41 16.85 5.63
N PHE A 240 7.56 16.18 5.65
CA PHE A 240 8.85 16.81 5.37
C PHE A 240 9.86 15.81 4.80
N GLY A 241 10.81 16.30 4.01
CA GLY A 241 12.05 15.59 3.73
C GLY A 241 13.07 15.84 4.84
N LEU A 242 14.06 14.96 4.96
CA LEU A 242 15.16 15.10 5.91
C LEU A 242 16.47 15.18 5.16
N ARG A 243 17.15 16.32 5.22
CA ARG A 243 18.45 16.55 4.59
C ARG A 243 19.55 16.55 5.65
N GLU A 244 20.62 15.83 5.40
CA GLU A 244 21.86 15.95 6.17
C GLU A 244 22.79 16.95 5.46
N GLU A 245 23.13 18.04 6.16
CA GLU A 245 23.79 19.22 5.59
C GLU A 245 25.23 18.94 5.14
N SER A 246 25.99 18.12 5.87
CA SER A 246 27.41 17.89 5.58
C SER A 246 27.62 17.03 4.33
N ALA A 247 26.76 16.04 4.12
CA ALA A 247 26.73 15.20 2.93
C ALA A 247 25.94 15.83 1.77
N GLY A 248 25.00 16.74 2.06
CA GLY A 248 24.08 17.29 1.06
C GLY A 248 23.08 16.25 0.53
N LEU A 249 22.82 15.20 1.29
CA LEU A 249 21.97 14.07 0.93
C LEU A 249 20.70 14.05 1.77
N CYS A 250 19.62 13.50 1.22
CA CYS A 250 18.36 13.32 1.89
C CYS A 250 18.13 11.86 2.28
N LEU A 251 17.41 11.66 3.38
CA LEU A 251 16.91 10.36 3.79
C LEU A 251 15.99 9.80 2.69
N GLN A 252 16.24 8.54 2.33
CA GLN A 252 15.58 7.82 1.26
C GLN A 252 15.15 6.44 1.78
N GLU A 253 13.86 6.16 1.65
CA GLU A 253 13.33 4.80 1.65
C GLU A 253 13.48 4.24 0.23
N TRP A 254 14.05 3.03 0.08
CA TRP A 254 13.93 2.28 -1.18
C TRP A 254 12.93 1.16 -1.02
N ASN A 255 13.08 0.37 0.05
CA ASN A 255 12.19 -0.74 0.33
C ASN A 255 11.97 -0.97 1.83
N LYS A 256 11.23 -2.04 2.16
CA LYS A 256 10.90 -2.43 3.54
C LYS A 256 12.12 -2.89 4.37
N ASP A 257 13.25 -3.13 3.73
CA ASP A 257 14.49 -3.65 4.32
C ASP A 257 15.65 -2.64 4.26
N GLU A 258 15.65 -1.72 3.27
CA GLU A 258 16.76 -0.78 3.04
C GLU A 258 16.33 0.69 2.96
N TRP A 259 16.81 1.48 3.94
CA TRP A 259 16.81 2.94 3.95
C TRP A 259 18.24 3.47 4.01
N GLY A 260 18.45 4.69 3.51
CA GLY A 260 19.79 5.30 3.40
C GLY A 260 19.72 6.75 2.95
N LEU A 261 20.83 7.27 2.45
CA LEU A 261 20.93 8.65 1.97
C LEU A 261 21.18 8.67 0.48
N SER A 262 20.43 9.51 -0.23
CA SER A 262 20.59 9.76 -1.66
C SER A 262 20.48 11.25 -1.97
N LYS A 263 20.68 11.64 -3.23
CA LYS A 263 20.52 13.05 -3.64
C LYS A 263 19.08 13.50 -3.35
N CYS A 264 18.93 14.67 -2.74
CA CYS A 264 17.61 15.25 -2.48
C CYS A 264 16.82 15.48 -3.78
N ASP A 265 15.58 15.01 -3.81
CA ASP A 265 14.66 15.08 -4.94
C ASP A 265 13.21 15.23 -4.45
N GLU A 266 12.65 16.43 -4.63
CA GLU A 266 11.29 16.76 -4.20
C GLU A 266 10.20 15.99 -4.97
N THR A 267 10.55 15.39 -6.12
CA THR A 267 9.62 14.60 -6.94
C THR A 267 9.63 13.11 -6.60
N ALA A 268 10.60 12.66 -5.78
CA ALA A 268 10.73 11.26 -5.40
C ALA A 268 9.71 10.87 -4.33
N THR A 269 9.04 9.72 -4.54
CA THR A 269 8.02 9.23 -3.62
C THR A 269 8.57 8.72 -2.28
N GLY A 270 9.86 8.37 -2.21
CA GLY A 270 10.51 7.77 -1.02
C GLY A 270 11.33 8.71 -0.13
N GLN A 271 11.24 10.03 -0.32
CA GLN A 271 11.98 11.01 0.50
C GLN A 271 11.09 11.82 1.45
N TRP A 272 9.80 11.50 1.51
CA TRP A 272 8.83 12.23 2.32
C TRP A 272 8.47 11.42 3.57
N PHE A 273 8.71 12.01 4.73
CA PHE A 273 8.50 11.40 6.03
C PHE A 273 7.50 12.21 6.85
N VAL A 274 6.94 11.53 7.84
CA VAL A 274 6.00 12.05 8.83
C VAL A 274 6.41 11.58 10.21
N HIS A 275 6.01 12.34 11.20
CA HIS A 275 5.93 11.82 12.55
C HIS A 275 4.67 10.97 12.69
N LYS A 276 4.84 9.79 13.25
CA LYS A 276 3.81 8.82 13.60
C LYS A 276 3.67 8.81 15.13
N ASN A 277 2.45 8.62 15.60
CA ASN A 277 2.10 8.57 17.02
C ASN A 277 2.68 9.74 17.87
N GLU A 278 2.49 10.99 17.41
CA GLU A 278 3.00 12.20 18.10
C GLU A 278 2.43 12.38 19.52
N ASP A 279 1.20 11.92 19.79
CA ASP A 279 0.52 12.04 21.09
C ASP A 279 0.58 10.71 21.88
N ILE A 280 1.76 10.41 22.44
CA ILE A 280 2.09 9.19 23.23
C ILE A 280 1.18 8.97 24.46
N GLN A 281 0.43 10.00 24.88
CA GLN A 281 -0.35 10.01 26.12
C GLN A 281 -1.66 9.20 26.05
N ASP A 282 -2.16 8.85 24.85
CA ASP A 282 -3.48 8.22 24.69
C ASP A 282 -3.47 6.68 24.83
N GLY A 283 -2.35 6.08 25.27
CA GLY A 283 -2.30 4.79 25.97
C GLY A 283 -2.77 3.52 25.22
N HIS A 284 -3.31 3.63 24.00
CA HIS A 284 -4.05 2.53 23.38
C HIS A 284 -3.47 2.05 22.05
N LEU A 285 -2.65 2.83 21.36
CA LEU A 285 -2.07 2.43 20.07
C LEU A 285 -0.61 2.91 19.98
N ALA A 286 0.28 1.93 19.90
CA ALA A 286 1.72 2.11 19.99
C ALA A 286 2.40 1.90 18.63
N CYS A 287 1.81 2.45 17.57
CA CYS A 287 2.41 2.29 16.25
C CYS A 287 3.41 3.39 15.99
N CYS A 288 4.70 3.06 16.12
CA CYS A 288 5.81 3.97 15.84
C CYS A 288 5.81 5.28 16.63
N SER A 289 6.61 5.40 17.68
CA SER A 289 6.72 6.65 18.45
C SER A 289 7.65 7.68 17.82
N GLY A 290 7.60 7.88 16.50
CA GLY A 290 8.62 8.70 15.83
C GLY A 290 8.47 8.75 14.33
N LEU A 291 9.58 8.58 13.61
CA LEU A 291 9.66 8.90 12.19
C LEU A 291 9.29 7.71 11.29
N GLY A 292 8.46 7.92 10.29
CA GLY A 292 8.17 6.93 9.23
C GLY A 292 7.83 7.59 7.89
N PRO A 293 7.74 6.83 6.80
CA PRO A 293 7.43 7.38 5.49
C PRO A 293 5.98 7.87 5.41
N TRP A 294 5.74 8.95 4.68
CA TRP A 294 4.41 9.50 4.42
C TRP A 294 3.65 8.68 3.36
N ARG A 295 4.34 8.33 2.28
CA ARG A 295 3.80 7.59 1.15
C ARG A 295 4.51 6.26 1.05
N ASN A 296 3.74 5.21 0.79
CA ASN A 296 4.26 3.87 0.80
C ASN A 296 5.11 3.65 -0.44
N LEU A 297 6.35 3.16 -0.29
CA LEU A 297 6.99 2.42 -1.37
C LEU A 297 6.61 0.92 -1.31
N HIS A 298 6.38 0.40 -0.08
CA HIS A 298 6.20 -1.03 0.25
C HIS A 298 5.21 -1.28 1.41
N GLY A 299 3.98 -0.73 1.35
CA GLY A 299 3.01 -0.85 2.48
C GLY A 299 3.51 -0.24 3.77
N SER A 300 4.49 0.65 3.65
CA SER A 300 5.33 1.15 4.74
C SER A 300 4.69 2.15 5.67
N SER A 301 3.39 2.35 5.52
CA SER A 301 2.52 2.88 6.55
C SER A 301 2.70 2.21 7.93
N SER A 302 3.10 0.93 7.98
CA SER A 302 3.46 0.24 9.24
C SER A 302 4.96 0.26 9.58
N TYR A 303 5.85 0.70 8.68
CA TYR A 303 7.30 0.78 8.93
C TYR A 303 7.70 2.14 9.49
N CYS A 304 8.71 2.11 10.37
CA CYS A 304 9.31 3.30 10.99
C CYS A 304 10.81 3.17 11.10
N LEU A 305 11.49 4.32 11.21
CA LEU A 305 12.90 4.35 11.51
C LEU A 305 13.13 3.66 12.84
N ASP A 306 14.03 2.69 12.86
CA ASP A 306 14.35 1.88 14.02
C ASP A 306 15.86 1.75 14.16
N GLY A 307 16.40 1.99 15.36
CA GLY A 307 17.83 1.93 15.64
C GLY A 307 18.35 0.57 16.09
N ARG A 308 17.49 -0.45 16.25
CA ARG A 308 17.83 -1.71 16.93
C ARG A 308 19.05 -2.40 16.32
N LEU A 309 19.79 -3.09 17.19
CA LEU A 309 21.00 -3.84 16.83
C LEU A 309 22.11 -2.96 16.23
N GLY A 310 22.06 -1.63 16.41
CA GLY A 310 23.04 -0.71 15.89
C GLY A 310 22.98 -0.53 14.36
N LYS A 311 21.89 -0.96 13.72
CA LYS A 311 21.67 -0.85 12.27
C LYS A 311 20.39 -0.05 12.02
N PRO A 312 20.49 1.28 11.87
CA PRO A 312 19.32 2.10 11.67
C PRO A 312 18.65 1.79 10.33
N GLY A 313 17.33 1.61 10.32
CA GLY A 313 16.59 1.26 9.11
C GLY A 313 15.08 1.04 9.36
N PRO A 314 14.35 0.51 8.38
CA PRO A 314 12.93 0.22 8.52
C PRO A 314 12.67 -0.91 9.51
N TYR A 315 11.64 -0.76 10.35
CA TYR A 315 11.08 -1.88 11.11
C TYR A 315 9.56 -1.75 11.30
N GLY A 316 8.87 -2.89 11.18
CA GLY A 316 7.42 -2.96 11.25
C GLY A 316 6.89 -2.72 12.66
N CYS A 317 5.81 -1.96 12.73
CA CYS A 317 5.02 -1.75 13.94
C CYS A 317 4.18 -3.00 14.25
N ILE A 318 4.63 -3.80 15.22
CA ILE A 318 3.90 -5.00 15.70
C ILE A 318 3.85 -5.08 17.24
N HIS A 319 4.27 -4.04 17.95
CA HIS A 319 4.53 -4.11 19.39
C HIS A 319 3.49 -3.36 20.24
N ARG A 320 3.08 -3.99 21.35
CA ARG A 320 2.15 -3.49 22.39
C ARG A 320 2.55 -2.14 22.99
N LYS A 321 3.85 -1.85 23.00
CA LYS A 321 4.50 -0.57 23.32
C LYS A 321 5.56 -0.37 22.25
N PRO A 322 5.72 0.83 21.66
CA PRO A 322 6.74 1.01 20.65
C PRO A 322 8.08 0.81 21.36
N PRO A 323 9.01 0.02 20.80
CA PRO A 323 10.34 -0.05 21.38
C PRO A 323 10.96 1.35 21.30
N ASN A 324 11.72 1.74 22.33
CA ASN A 324 12.41 3.04 22.35
C ASN A 324 13.35 3.20 21.13
N SER A 325 13.70 2.10 20.45
CA SER A 325 14.40 2.08 19.17
C SER A 325 13.69 2.80 18.02
N GLN A 326 12.37 2.99 18.10
CA GLN A 326 11.58 3.73 17.10
C GLN A 326 11.24 5.17 17.52
N LEU A 327 11.73 5.60 18.68
CA LEU A 327 11.60 6.98 19.12
C LEU A 327 12.70 7.81 18.46
N TRP A 328 12.28 8.68 17.54
CA TRP A 328 13.16 9.54 16.76
C TRP A 328 12.61 10.96 16.71
N GLU A 329 13.47 11.92 17.05
CA GLU A 329 13.12 13.34 16.99
C GLU A 329 14.25 14.15 16.37
N VAL A 330 13.90 15.20 15.63
CA VAL A 330 14.88 16.20 15.22
C VAL A 330 14.98 17.23 16.35
N ARG A 331 16.12 17.27 17.05
CA ARG A 331 16.40 18.22 18.14
C ARG A 331 17.80 18.79 18.00
N ASP A 332 17.91 20.11 18.12
CA ASP A 332 19.19 20.84 18.00
C ASP A 332 19.96 20.55 16.70
N GLY A 333 19.24 20.30 15.61
CA GLY A 333 19.83 19.95 14.32
C GLY A 333 20.39 18.53 14.25
N LEU A 334 20.08 17.65 15.20
CA LEU A 334 20.43 16.23 15.14
C LEU A 334 19.14 15.39 15.06
N LEU A 335 19.20 14.24 14.40
CA LEU A 335 18.13 13.25 14.42
C LEU A 335 18.46 12.21 15.50
N ILE A 336 17.74 12.27 16.62
CA ILE A 336 18.12 11.65 17.89
C ILE A 336 17.17 10.49 18.24
N SER A 337 17.74 9.38 18.67
CA SER A 337 17.08 8.31 19.42
C SER A 337 17.62 8.26 20.86
N PRO A 338 16.77 8.26 21.89
CA PRO A 338 17.23 8.23 23.28
C PRO A 338 18.04 6.98 23.66
N GLU A 339 17.82 5.87 22.98
CA GLU A 339 18.51 4.60 23.26
C GLU A 339 19.68 4.34 22.28
N TRP A 340 19.63 4.90 21.08
CA TRP A 340 20.55 4.54 19.98
C TRP A 340 21.46 5.68 19.50
N GLY A 341 21.38 6.86 20.13
CA GLY A 341 22.22 8.00 19.78
C GLY A 341 21.68 8.78 18.59
N CYS A 342 22.56 9.27 17.73
CA CYS A 342 22.21 10.14 16.62
C CYS A 342 22.38 9.43 15.26
N LEU A 343 21.43 9.64 14.36
CA LEU A 343 21.54 9.17 12.98
C LEU A 343 22.61 9.99 12.25
N VAL A 344 23.52 9.31 11.55
CA VAL A 344 24.61 9.95 10.80
C VAL A 344 24.74 9.35 9.40
N PRO A 345 25.35 10.07 8.44
CA PRO A 345 25.77 9.48 7.17
C PRO A 345 26.78 8.36 7.42
N GLY A 346 26.41 7.14 7.05
CA GLY A 346 27.28 5.98 7.12
C GLY A 346 28.27 5.90 5.97
N SER A 347 28.82 4.70 5.79
CA SER A 347 29.75 4.41 4.71
C SER A 347 29.11 4.65 3.33
N PRO A 348 29.87 5.15 2.35
CA PRO A 348 29.46 5.12 0.95
C PRO A 348 29.05 3.70 0.55
N VAL A 349 28.01 3.61 -0.27
CA VAL A 349 27.65 2.35 -0.93
C VAL A 349 28.43 2.32 -2.24
N ASP A 350 29.31 1.33 -2.38
CA ASP A 350 29.98 1.06 -3.66
C ASP A 350 28.92 0.57 -4.65
N VAL A 351 28.44 1.47 -5.51
CA VAL A 351 27.57 1.08 -6.62
C VAL A 351 28.45 0.76 -7.83
N PRO A 352 28.33 -0.43 -8.46
CA PRO A 352 29.07 -0.77 -9.66
C PRO A 352 28.95 0.32 -10.73
N ARG A 353 30.09 0.78 -11.28
CA ARG A 353 30.15 1.92 -12.24
C ARG A 353 29.76 1.56 -13.68
N GLU A 354 29.70 0.28 -14.01
CA GLU A 354 29.29 -0.19 -15.33
C GLU A 354 27.78 0.04 -15.49
N ALA A 355 27.30 0.31 -16.71
CA ALA A 355 25.93 0.77 -17.01
C ALA A 355 24.83 -0.25 -16.62
N GLN A 356 24.66 -0.48 -15.34
CA GLN A 356 23.63 -1.31 -14.74
C GLN A 356 22.45 -0.40 -14.41
N VAL A 357 21.26 -0.83 -14.80
CA VAL A 357 20.01 -0.22 -14.33
C VAL A 357 19.83 -0.57 -12.85
N GLN A 358 19.10 0.26 -12.13
CA GLN A 358 18.80 0.06 -10.71
C GLN A 358 17.30 0.19 -10.44
N TRP A 359 16.84 -0.27 -9.28
CA TRP A 359 15.54 0.12 -8.75
C TRP A 359 15.68 1.41 -7.97
N SER A 360 14.74 2.33 -8.16
CA SER A 360 14.68 3.55 -7.35
C SER A 360 13.23 4.01 -7.18
N ALA A 361 13.03 4.94 -6.25
CA ALA A 361 11.74 5.61 -6.11
C ALA A 361 11.32 6.22 -7.45
N CYS A 362 10.07 6.02 -7.83
CA CYS A 362 9.55 6.58 -9.07
C CYS A 362 9.55 8.12 -9.03
N ARG A 363 9.97 8.74 -10.14
CA ARG A 363 10.09 10.19 -10.32
C ARG A 363 9.36 10.66 -11.57
N PHE A 364 8.77 11.86 -11.49
CA PHE A 364 7.86 12.35 -12.51
C PHE A 364 8.16 13.79 -12.89
N SER A 365 7.99 14.09 -14.18
CA SER A 365 8.18 15.43 -14.76
C SER A 365 7.29 16.52 -14.11
N ALA A 366 6.14 16.11 -13.58
CA ALA A 366 5.23 16.91 -12.77
C ALA A 366 4.33 15.95 -11.95
N PRO A 367 3.64 16.42 -10.90
CA PRO A 367 2.65 15.62 -10.18
C PRO A 367 1.59 15.04 -11.13
N GLY A 368 1.44 13.71 -11.14
CA GLY A 368 0.54 12.99 -12.04
C GLY A 368 0.94 13.00 -13.53
N GLY A 369 2.16 13.43 -13.86
CA GLY A 369 2.72 13.47 -15.21
C GLY A 369 3.43 12.18 -15.63
N GLN A 370 4.16 12.23 -16.75
CA GLN A 370 5.01 11.11 -17.19
C GLN A 370 6.25 10.99 -16.30
N ALA A 371 6.85 9.79 -16.24
CA ALA A 371 8.12 9.58 -15.60
C ALA A 371 9.20 10.43 -16.27
N ILE A 372 10.22 10.77 -15.48
CA ILE A 372 11.43 11.42 -16.00
C ILE A 372 12.11 10.54 -17.06
N GLU A 373 12.93 11.15 -17.90
CA GLU A 373 13.51 10.47 -19.07
C GLU A 373 14.35 9.25 -18.70
N GLU A 374 14.98 9.29 -17.53
CA GLU A 374 15.82 8.22 -16.96
C GLU A 374 15.02 7.02 -16.43
N GLN A 375 13.70 7.14 -16.28
CA GLN A 375 12.81 6.05 -15.85
C GLN A 375 11.75 5.70 -16.91
N ARG A 376 11.74 6.43 -18.02
CA ARG A 376 10.70 6.32 -19.07
C ARG A 376 11.15 5.40 -20.20
N PHE A 377 10.76 4.14 -20.12
CA PHE A 377 10.93 3.14 -21.16
C PHE A 377 9.75 3.14 -22.15
N HIS A 378 10.04 2.88 -23.41
CA HIS A 378 9.04 2.67 -24.46
C HIS A 378 9.28 1.31 -25.11
N ALA A 379 8.22 0.52 -25.24
CA ALA A 379 8.25 -0.72 -25.99
C ALA A 379 8.13 -0.42 -27.48
N GLU A 380 9.17 -0.71 -28.24
CA GLU A 380 9.16 -0.61 -29.70
C GLU A 380 9.07 -2.02 -30.30
N ALA A 381 7.98 -2.29 -31.03
CA ALA A 381 7.73 -3.61 -31.61
C ALA A 381 8.79 -3.97 -32.67
N VAL A 382 9.26 -5.22 -32.64
CA VAL A 382 10.09 -5.78 -33.71
C VAL A 382 9.17 -6.33 -34.80
N ALA A 383 9.19 -5.69 -35.97
CA ALA A 383 8.25 -5.96 -37.07
C ALA A 383 8.16 -7.46 -37.42
N GLY A 384 6.93 -7.97 -37.54
CA GLY A 384 6.66 -9.36 -37.90
C GLY A 384 6.89 -10.39 -36.78
N THR A 385 7.11 -9.94 -35.53
CA THR A 385 7.34 -10.82 -34.39
C THR A 385 6.49 -10.42 -33.17
N ASP A 386 6.49 -11.25 -32.14
CA ASP A 386 5.95 -10.96 -30.80
C ASP A 386 6.96 -10.26 -29.87
N LYS A 387 8.16 -9.92 -30.38
CA LYS A 387 9.25 -9.30 -29.64
C LYS A 387 9.12 -7.77 -29.67
N PHE A 388 9.72 -7.12 -28.68
CA PHE A 388 9.90 -5.67 -28.63
C PHE A 388 11.24 -5.31 -28.00
N ARG A 389 11.72 -4.10 -28.28
CA ARG A 389 12.86 -3.49 -27.57
C ARG A 389 12.32 -2.53 -26.51
N LEU A 390 13.04 -2.40 -25.40
CA LEU A 390 12.74 -1.40 -24.37
C LEU A 390 13.72 -0.25 -24.49
N LEU A 391 13.26 0.85 -25.07
CA LEU A 391 14.03 2.07 -25.29
C LEU A 391 13.81 3.01 -24.12
N LEU A 392 14.86 3.30 -23.38
CA LEU A 392 14.85 4.39 -22.43
C LEU A 392 14.77 5.72 -23.19
N ALA A 393 14.02 6.70 -22.68
CA ALA A 393 13.83 7.98 -23.34
C ALA A 393 15.15 8.76 -23.53
N THR A 394 16.20 8.45 -22.76
CA THR A 394 17.56 8.97 -22.96
C THR A 394 18.29 8.39 -24.20
N GLY A 395 17.71 7.39 -24.87
CA GLY A 395 18.18 6.83 -26.15
C GLY A 395 18.91 5.49 -26.08
N GLN A 396 19.04 4.88 -24.91
CA GLN A 396 19.64 3.55 -24.73
C GLN A 396 18.58 2.44 -24.67
N CYS A 397 18.96 1.21 -25.02
CA CYS A 397 18.11 0.04 -24.94
C CYS A 397 18.46 -0.80 -23.72
N LEU A 398 17.44 -1.32 -23.03
CA LEU A 398 17.63 -2.33 -22.00
C LEU A 398 18.14 -3.62 -22.65
N SER A 399 19.31 -4.08 -22.23
CA SER A 399 19.95 -5.30 -22.69
C SER A 399 20.01 -6.33 -21.58
N ALA A 400 19.78 -7.58 -21.97
CA ALA A 400 19.97 -8.75 -21.13
C ALA A 400 21.36 -9.38 -21.30
N SER A 401 22.34 -8.64 -21.86
CA SER A 401 23.70 -9.14 -22.14
C SER A 401 24.33 -9.69 -20.87
N ALA A 402 24.57 -10.99 -20.89
CA ALA A 402 25.09 -11.80 -19.79
C ALA A 402 26.60 -12.03 -19.95
N ASP A 403 27.35 -10.98 -20.30
CA ASP A 403 28.79 -11.10 -20.56
C ASP A 403 29.64 -11.18 -19.27
N SER A 404 28.99 -11.22 -18.11
CA SER A 404 29.62 -11.59 -16.85
C SER A 404 28.68 -12.49 -16.05
N ASP A 405 29.22 -13.27 -15.11
CA ASP A 405 28.44 -14.06 -14.14
C ASP A 405 27.38 -13.24 -13.37
N ALA A 406 27.41 -11.91 -13.48
CA ALA A 406 26.37 -11.02 -12.99
C ALA A 406 25.12 -11.13 -13.88
N ARG A 407 24.09 -11.78 -13.35
CA ARG A 407 22.74 -11.84 -13.91
C ARG A 407 22.06 -10.46 -13.91
N VAL A 408 22.70 -9.35 -14.24
CA VAL A 408 22.13 -7.99 -14.09
C VAL A 408 21.87 -7.38 -15.47
N PRO A 409 20.66 -6.85 -15.77
CA PRO A 409 20.41 -6.15 -17.02
C PRO A 409 21.19 -4.82 -17.08
N SER A 410 21.48 -4.37 -18.29
CA SER A 410 22.29 -3.15 -18.53
C SER A 410 21.67 -2.26 -19.60
N LEU A 411 22.12 -1.01 -19.67
CA LEU A 411 21.79 -0.10 -20.78
C LEU A 411 22.90 -0.12 -21.81
N ALA A 412 22.53 -0.34 -23.07
CA ALA A 412 23.45 -0.35 -24.21
C ALA A 412 22.91 0.51 -25.37
N PRO A 413 23.75 0.99 -26.29
CA PRO A 413 23.28 1.61 -27.53
C PRO A 413 22.30 0.68 -28.27
N CYS A 414 21.17 1.23 -28.71
CA CYS A 414 20.14 0.44 -29.38
C CYS A 414 20.64 -0.14 -30.71
N GLN A 415 20.62 -1.47 -30.84
CA GLN A 415 21.00 -2.21 -32.03
C GLN A 415 19.83 -3.10 -32.49
N PRO A 416 19.24 -2.88 -33.68
CA PRO A 416 18.07 -3.64 -34.12
C PRO A 416 18.27 -5.16 -34.19
N GLU A 417 19.48 -5.60 -34.56
CA GLU A 417 19.82 -7.01 -34.75
C GLU A 417 20.32 -7.69 -33.46
N GLU A 418 20.52 -6.93 -32.37
CA GLU A 418 21.05 -7.44 -31.11
C GLU A 418 19.96 -8.16 -30.31
N GLU A 419 19.96 -9.49 -30.37
CA GLU A 419 18.95 -10.34 -29.71
C GLU A 419 18.94 -10.19 -28.18
N SER A 420 20.05 -9.77 -27.55
CA SER A 420 20.06 -9.48 -26.10
C SER A 420 19.21 -8.25 -25.72
N GLN A 421 18.87 -7.38 -26.69
CA GLN A 421 18.00 -6.21 -26.49
C GLN A 421 16.54 -6.48 -26.84
N HIS A 422 16.22 -7.69 -27.29
CA HIS A 422 14.86 -8.08 -27.59
C HIS A 422 14.22 -8.70 -26.35
N TRP A 423 12.99 -8.30 -26.08
CA TRP A 423 12.20 -8.72 -24.93
C TRP A 423 10.85 -9.25 -25.38
N ARG A 424 10.25 -10.07 -24.52
CA ARG A 424 8.91 -10.64 -24.69
C ARG A 424 8.19 -10.62 -23.34
N TRP A 425 6.87 -10.63 -23.38
CA TRP A 425 6.07 -10.86 -22.19
C TRP A 425 6.07 -12.36 -21.83
N ALA A 426 6.25 -12.67 -20.54
CA ALA A 426 5.94 -13.97 -19.98
C ALA A 426 4.41 -14.03 -19.73
N LYS A 427 3.70 -14.90 -20.47
CA LYS A 427 2.22 -15.02 -20.61
C LYS A 427 1.53 -13.86 -21.36
N PRO A 428 1.05 -14.10 -22.60
CA PRO A 428 0.34 -13.10 -23.40
C PRO A 428 -0.99 -12.63 -22.79
N SER A 429 -1.67 -13.50 -22.03
CA SER A 429 -2.98 -13.20 -21.45
C SER A 429 -2.93 -12.38 -20.16
N LEU A 430 -1.76 -12.26 -19.51
CA LEU A 430 -1.64 -11.62 -18.20
C LEU A 430 -0.52 -10.57 -18.07
N LYS A 431 0.39 -10.40 -19.04
CA LYS A 431 1.47 -9.38 -19.01
C LYS A 431 2.24 -9.31 -17.67
N LEU A 432 2.46 -10.45 -17.02
CA LEU A 432 2.96 -10.53 -15.64
C LEU A 432 4.50 -10.65 -15.54
N GLY A 433 5.25 -10.53 -16.64
CA GLY A 433 6.69 -10.66 -16.55
C GLY A 433 7.39 -10.32 -17.83
N LEU A 434 8.63 -9.87 -17.70
CA LEU A 434 9.45 -9.42 -18.80
C LEU A 434 10.62 -10.41 -18.96
N LYS A 435 10.74 -11.06 -20.13
CA LYS A 435 11.81 -12.01 -20.41
C LYS A 435 12.65 -11.59 -21.62
N PRO A 436 13.98 -11.81 -21.59
CA PRO A 436 14.80 -11.68 -22.79
C PRO A 436 14.29 -12.62 -23.88
N ALA A 437 14.18 -12.17 -25.13
CA ALA A 437 13.61 -12.96 -26.22
C ALA A 437 14.44 -14.22 -26.52
N ALA A 438 15.76 -14.15 -26.26
CA ALA A 438 16.72 -15.24 -26.45
C ALA A 438 16.71 -16.29 -25.33
N LYS A 439 16.08 -16.04 -24.17
CA LYS A 439 16.04 -16.95 -23.02
C LYS A 439 14.60 -17.27 -22.65
N THR A 440 14.27 -18.55 -22.53
CA THR A 440 12.87 -18.98 -22.29
C THR A 440 12.51 -19.09 -20.83
N ASP A 441 13.50 -19.26 -19.97
CA ASP A 441 13.43 -19.58 -18.55
C ASP A 441 14.02 -18.50 -17.65
N ILE A 442 14.39 -17.33 -18.19
CA ILE A 442 14.93 -16.19 -17.44
C ILE A 442 14.00 -14.99 -17.56
N CYS A 443 13.71 -14.35 -16.44
CA CYS A 443 12.85 -13.17 -16.33
C CYS A 443 13.62 -12.06 -15.62
N LEU A 444 13.31 -10.82 -15.95
CA LEU A 444 13.72 -9.69 -15.12
C LEU A 444 12.97 -9.79 -13.78
N ASP A 445 13.72 -9.71 -12.71
CA ASP A 445 13.30 -9.79 -11.32
C ASP A 445 13.81 -8.57 -10.56
N ILE A 446 13.11 -8.23 -9.48
CA ILE A 446 13.41 -7.03 -8.70
C ILE A 446 14.40 -7.30 -7.54
N ASP A 447 14.65 -8.58 -7.22
CA ASP A 447 15.49 -9.02 -6.10
C ASP A 447 15.09 -8.35 -4.77
N ASN A 448 13.80 -8.46 -4.40
CA ASN A 448 13.21 -7.78 -3.23
C ASN A 448 13.33 -6.24 -3.21
N GLY A 449 13.74 -5.62 -4.32
CA GLY A 449 13.97 -4.18 -4.42
C GLY A 449 15.44 -3.80 -4.31
N ASP A 450 16.36 -4.74 -4.18
CA ASP A 450 17.80 -4.48 -4.00
C ASP A 450 18.47 -4.10 -5.32
N SER A 451 18.32 -4.92 -6.37
CA SER A 451 18.89 -4.65 -7.69
C SER A 451 18.17 -5.41 -8.81
N PRO A 452 18.06 -4.85 -10.02
CA PRO A 452 17.51 -5.58 -11.15
C PRO A 452 18.34 -6.83 -11.44
N LEU A 453 17.69 -7.99 -11.56
CA LEU A 453 18.35 -9.26 -11.80
C LEU A 453 17.60 -10.07 -12.85
N LEU A 454 18.31 -10.85 -13.65
CA LEU A 454 17.83 -11.80 -14.63
C LEU A 454 17.83 -13.18 -13.97
N TYR A 455 16.71 -13.56 -13.37
CA TYR A 455 16.59 -14.79 -12.60
C TYR A 455 15.67 -15.80 -13.26
N VAL A 456 15.72 -17.06 -12.82
CA VAL A 456 14.86 -18.13 -13.36
C VAL A 456 13.40 -17.73 -13.24
N CYS A 457 12.66 -17.73 -14.35
CA CYS A 457 11.21 -17.51 -14.38
C CYS A 457 10.51 -18.54 -13.50
N TYR A 458 9.97 -18.13 -12.35
CA TYR A 458 9.09 -19.00 -11.58
C TYR A 458 7.76 -19.19 -12.33
N SER A 459 7.31 -20.44 -12.49
CA SER A 459 6.00 -20.71 -13.08
C SER A 459 4.92 -20.49 -12.03
N MET A 460 3.96 -19.62 -12.32
CA MET A 460 2.74 -19.44 -11.52
C MET A 460 1.77 -20.63 -11.65
N GLU A 461 2.26 -21.81 -12.05
CA GLU A 461 1.47 -22.97 -12.47
C GLU A 461 1.68 -24.21 -11.59
N ASP A 462 2.58 -24.17 -10.60
CA ASP A 462 2.80 -25.33 -9.73
C ASP A 462 1.79 -25.37 -8.58
N VAL A 463 0.64 -26.00 -8.86
CA VAL A 463 -0.46 -26.25 -7.90
C VAL A 463 -0.07 -27.27 -6.81
N HIS A 464 1.13 -27.86 -6.90
CA HIS A 464 1.63 -28.87 -5.97
C HIS A 464 2.83 -28.43 -5.15
N ALA A 465 3.25 -27.16 -5.23
CA ALA A 465 4.30 -26.61 -4.37
C ALA A 465 3.91 -26.83 -2.88
N PRO A 466 4.55 -27.77 -2.18
CA PRO A 466 4.19 -28.10 -0.82
C PRO A 466 4.76 -27.00 0.06
N TYR A 467 3.89 -26.29 0.77
CA TYR A 467 4.16 -25.16 1.66
C TYR A 467 4.39 -23.81 0.96
N GLY A 468 3.38 -22.93 1.11
CA GLY A 468 3.37 -21.46 1.04
C GLY A 468 4.40 -20.73 0.17
N VAL A 469 3.91 -19.94 -0.78
CA VAL A 469 4.65 -19.01 -1.67
C VAL A 469 6.11 -18.77 -1.28
N VAL A 470 7.02 -19.52 -1.89
CA VAL A 470 8.46 -19.23 -1.85
C VAL A 470 8.83 -18.66 -3.21
N ASN A 471 9.02 -17.34 -3.25
CA ASN A 471 9.53 -16.53 -4.37
C ASN A 471 8.86 -16.80 -5.73
N THR A 472 7.76 -16.09 -6.01
CA THR A 472 7.31 -15.88 -7.39
C THR A 472 8.04 -14.66 -7.94
N ASN A 473 8.68 -14.77 -9.10
CA ASN A 473 9.30 -13.61 -9.74
C ASN A 473 8.29 -12.48 -9.82
N GLN A 474 8.79 -11.32 -9.47
CA GLN A 474 8.02 -10.14 -9.19
C GLN A 474 7.42 -9.62 -10.51
N ALA A 475 6.09 -9.45 -10.61
CA ALA A 475 5.49 -9.21 -11.90
C ALA A 475 5.80 -7.79 -12.41
N LEU A 476 6.44 -7.68 -13.58
CA LEU A 476 6.89 -6.42 -14.14
C LEU A 476 5.98 -5.91 -15.26
N TRP A 477 5.76 -4.60 -15.30
CA TRP A 477 4.79 -3.95 -16.16
C TRP A 477 5.37 -2.69 -16.77
N LEU A 478 5.18 -2.54 -18.08
CA LEU A 478 5.38 -1.26 -18.75
C LEU A 478 4.04 -0.53 -18.81
N THR A 479 3.93 0.62 -18.15
CA THR A 479 2.74 1.47 -18.27
C THR A 479 2.68 2.12 -19.65
N PRO A 480 1.50 2.43 -20.19
CA PRO A 480 1.36 3.34 -21.33
C PRO A 480 2.09 4.68 -21.16
N ALA A 481 2.19 5.19 -19.93
CA ALA A 481 3.00 6.36 -19.58
C ALA A 481 4.53 6.11 -19.64
N GLY A 482 4.95 4.88 -19.95
CA GLY A 482 6.34 4.48 -20.22
C GLY A 482 7.12 4.00 -19.00
N HIS A 483 6.48 3.58 -17.90
CA HIS A 483 7.21 3.25 -16.66
C HIS A 483 7.35 1.75 -16.57
N LEU A 484 8.57 1.26 -16.36
CA LEU A 484 8.76 -0.14 -15.98
C LEU A 484 8.74 -0.24 -14.45
N THR A 485 7.72 -0.91 -13.92
CA THR A 485 7.45 -0.98 -12.48
C THR A 485 6.80 -2.32 -12.14
N GLN A 486 6.85 -2.71 -10.87
CA GLN A 486 6.49 -4.03 -10.39
C GLN A 486 5.09 -4.07 -9.75
N TRP A 487 4.53 -5.28 -9.66
CA TRP A 487 3.33 -5.62 -8.89
C TRP A 487 3.35 -7.14 -8.58
N GLY A 488 2.73 -7.63 -7.50
CA GLY A 488 2.79 -9.06 -7.16
C GLY A 488 1.79 -9.52 -6.10
N PRO A 489 1.46 -10.83 -6.03
CA PRO A 489 0.37 -11.39 -5.22
C PRO A 489 0.70 -11.65 -3.74
N VAL A 490 1.83 -11.16 -3.20
CA VAL A 490 2.13 -11.29 -1.77
C VAL A 490 2.56 -9.95 -1.22
N ASP A 491 1.73 -9.45 -0.29
CA ASP A 491 1.83 -8.17 0.41
C ASP A 491 1.64 -6.97 -0.54
N THR A 492 0.58 -6.19 -0.33
CA THR A 492 -0.11 -5.29 -1.30
C THR A 492 0.70 -4.06 -1.74
N SER A 493 2.00 -4.09 -1.56
CA SER A 493 2.75 -2.98 -0.99
C SER A 493 3.74 -2.35 -1.99
N PHE A 494 4.16 -3.09 -3.01
CA PHE A 494 5.35 -2.85 -3.88
C PHE A 494 5.15 -1.93 -5.11
N THR A 495 4.18 -1.01 -5.10
CA THR A 495 3.73 -0.32 -6.34
C THR A 495 4.55 0.91 -6.76
N ASN A 496 5.73 1.14 -6.18
CA ASN A 496 6.37 2.46 -6.25
C ASN A 496 7.88 2.46 -6.55
N LEU A 497 8.44 1.29 -6.90
CA LEU A 497 9.77 1.20 -7.51
C LEU A 497 9.66 1.27 -9.04
N CYS A 498 10.55 2.05 -9.64
CA CYS A 498 10.70 2.20 -11.08
C CYS A 498 12.11 1.76 -11.49
N LEU A 499 12.21 1.09 -12.64
CA LEU A 499 13.50 0.82 -13.25
C LEU A 499 14.13 2.15 -13.65
N ASP A 500 15.35 2.41 -13.19
CA ASP A 500 16.04 3.66 -13.39
C ASP A 500 17.35 3.43 -14.14
N GLY A 501 17.46 4.13 -15.26
CA GLY A 501 18.60 4.13 -16.16
C GLY A 501 19.58 5.27 -15.94
N SER A 502 19.35 6.13 -14.94
CA SER A 502 20.37 7.07 -14.49
C SER A 502 21.57 6.29 -13.98
N ALA A 503 22.78 6.78 -14.30
CA ALA A 503 23.97 6.28 -13.62
C ALA A 503 23.73 6.36 -12.11
N PRO A 504 23.99 5.28 -11.35
CA PRO A 504 23.72 5.29 -9.93
C PRO A 504 24.32 6.54 -9.31
N PRO A 505 23.54 7.30 -8.51
CA PRO A 505 24.05 8.53 -7.95
C PRO A 505 25.37 8.23 -7.28
N LEU A 506 26.42 8.97 -7.65
CA LEU A 506 27.79 8.79 -7.15
C LEU A 506 27.91 8.94 -5.61
N GLN A 507 26.79 9.19 -4.91
CA GLN A 507 26.71 9.63 -3.53
C GLN A 507 25.56 8.94 -2.79
N HIS A 508 25.51 7.59 -2.79
CA HIS A 508 24.68 6.85 -1.84
C HIS A 508 25.47 6.57 -0.56
N ARG A 509 24.82 6.69 0.59
CA ARG A 509 25.40 6.30 1.88
C ARG A 509 24.41 5.45 2.67
N ARG A 510 24.95 4.44 3.36
CA ARG A 510 24.17 3.70 4.37
C ARG A 510 23.82 4.64 5.52
N LEU A 511 22.82 4.28 6.30
CA LEU A 511 22.58 4.92 7.59
C LEU A 511 23.59 4.42 8.63
N GLY A 512 24.03 5.31 9.52
CA GLY A 512 24.90 5.00 10.64
C GLY A 512 24.36 5.57 11.95
N LEU A 513 24.92 5.12 13.07
CA LEU A 513 24.64 5.62 14.41
C LEU A 513 25.94 6.03 15.08
N LEU A 514 25.92 7.15 15.80
CA LEU A 514 26.99 7.60 16.68
C LEU A 514 26.43 8.15 17.99
N ASP A 515 27.28 8.29 19.00
CA ASP A 515 26.94 9.14 20.14
C ASP A 515 26.65 10.57 19.64
N CYS A 516 25.63 11.22 20.22
CA CYS A 516 25.20 12.52 19.73
C CYS A 516 26.25 13.63 19.90
N ALA A 517 27.08 13.58 20.95
CA ALA A 517 28.17 14.53 21.12
C ALA A 517 29.25 14.31 20.05
N GLU A 518 29.51 13.05 19.69
CA GLU A 518 30.43 12.71 18.60
C GLU A 518 29.86 13.14 17.24
N ALA A 519 28.59 12.84 16.95
CA ALA A 519 27.91 13.27 15.72
C ALA A 519 27.98 14.79 15.54
N HIS A 520 27.70 15.53 16.62
CA HIS A 520 27.81 16.99 16.62
C HIS A 520 29.25 17.46 16.40
N ALA A 521 30.24 16.82 17.03
CA ALA A 521 31.66 17.14 16.81
C ALA A 521 32.13 16.84 15.38
N GLN A 522 31.54 15.83 14.73
CA GLN A 522 31.76 15.52 13.31
C GLN A 522 31.00 16.46 12.35
N GLY A 523 30.24 17.43 12.88
CA GLY A 523 29.51 18.42 12.08
C GLY A 523 28.24 17.88 11.43
N VAL A 524 27.71 16.75 11.91
CA VAL A 524 26.44 16.20 11.41
C VAL A 524 25.32 17.17 11.74
N ARG A 525 24.51 17.49 10.74
CA ARG A 525 23.35 18.36 10.93
C ARG A 525 22.19 17.97 10.03
N TRP A 526 21.04 17.74 10.63
CA TRP A 526 19.79 17.39 9.97
C TRP A 526 18.86 18.60 9.91
N GLU A 527 18.28 18.80 8.74
CA GLU A 527 17.30 19.84 8.48
C GLU A 527 16.04 19.22 7.85
N LYS A 528 14.87 19.67 8.35
CA LYS A 528 13.61 19.40 7.67
C LYS A 528 13.50 20.28 6.43
N VAL A 529 13.33 19.67 5.26
CA VAL A 529 13.18 20.36 3.98
C VAL A 529 11.79 20.13 3.39
N GLY A 530 11.26 21.12 2.68
CA GLY A 530 9.96 21.01 2.02
C GLY A 530 8.78 20.75 2.96
N ALA A 531 8.89 21.14 4.24
CA ALA A 531 7.86 20.89 5.24
C ALA A 531 6.53 21.57 4.87
N HIS A 532 5.44 20.81 4.86
CA HIS A 532 4.10 21.32 4.56
C HIS A 532 3.03 20.47 5.22
N THR A 533 1.85 21.04 5.43
CA THR A 533 0.67 20.28 5.84
C THR A 533 0.04 19.60 4.62
N PRO A 534 -0.16 18.27 4.65
CA PRO A 534 -0.83 17.59 3.56
C PRO A 534 -2.26 18.09 3.38
N PRO A 535 -2.74 18.20 2.12
CA PRO A 535 -4.08 18.71 1.89
C PRO A 535 -5.20 17.78 2.43
N GLN A 536 -4.92 16.51 2.72
CA GLN A 536 -5.83 15.62 3.48
C GLN A 536 -6.12 16.16 4.88
N THR A 537 -5.07 16.52 5.60
CA THR A 537 -5.15 17.05 6.97
C THR A 537 -5.85 18.40 6.98
N GLU A 538 -5.57 19.26 5.98
CA GLU A 538 -6.28 20.53 5.82
C GLU A 538 -7.78 20.35 5.61
N MET A 539 -8.19 19.36 4.81
CA MET A 539 -9.59 19.08 4.54
C MET A 539 -10.36 18.76 5.83
N VAL A 540 -9.79 17.89 6.68
CA VAL A 540 -10.36 17.54 7.98
C VAL A 540 -10.46 18.79 8.87
N ALA A 541 -9.42 19.63 8.91
CA ALA A 541 -9.43 20.88 9.67
C ALA A 541 -10.54 21.86 9.20
N ARG A 542 -10.72 22.01 7.89
CA ARG A 542 -11.75 22.88 7.28
C ARG A 542 -13.17 22.40 7.61
N GLN A 543 -13.39 21.09 7.71
CA GLN A 543 -14.72 20.54 8.06
C GLN A 543 -15.09 20.84 9.52
N LYS A 544 -14.15 20.73 10.45
CA LYS A 544 -14.35 21.17 11.84
C LYS A 544 -14.75 22.64 11.90
N GLY A 545 -14.00 23.51 11.21
CA GLY A 545 -14.30 24.95 11.14
C GLY A 545 -15.73 25.24 10.66
N ARG A 546 -16.19 24.54 9.61
CA ARG A 546 -17.56 24.64 9.09
C ARG A 546 -18.62 24.13 10.07
N ARG A 547 -18.33 23.08 10.85
CA ARG A 547 -19.23 22.54 11.89
C ARG A 547 -19.39 23.52 13.06
N TRP A 548 -18.30 24.13 13.52
CA TRP A 548 -18.34 25.15 14.59
C TRP A 548 -19.08 26.42 14.16
N GLN A 549 -18.88 26.87 12.90
CA GLN A 549 -19.63 27.98 12.33
C GLN A 549 -21.14 27.70 12.24
N ARG A 550 -21.55 26.48 11.86
CA ARG A 550 -22.98 26.08 11.88
C ARG A 550 -23.57 25.99 13.29
N LEU A 551 -22.75 25.72 14.29
CA LEU A 551 -23.14 25.67 15.71
C LEU A 551 -23.02 27.03 16.42
N GLY A 552 -22.63 28.10 15.71
CA GLY A 552 -22.50 29.45 16.27
C GLY A 552 -21.34 29.64 17.26
N LEU A 553 -20.40 28.69 17.31
CA LEU A 553 -19.25 28.72 18.22
C LEU A 553 -18.02 29.20 17.42
N ARG A 554 -17.42 30.32 17.84
CA ARG A 554 -16.13 30.79 17.28
C ARG A 554 -15.01 30.02 17.97
N VAL A 555 -14.06 29.53 17.17
CA VAL A 555 -12.80 28.99 17.68
C VAL A 555 -11.92 30.21 18.02
N GLU A 556 -11.68 30.45 19.31
CA GLU A 556 -10.63 31.39 19.74
C GLU A 556 -9.27 30.71 19.54
N GLY A 557 -8.33 31.46 18.95
CA GLY A 557 -7.09 30.94 18.35
C GLY A 557 -5.94 30.71 19.29
#